data_AF-A0A6D2K3Q0-F1
#
_entry.id   AF-A0A6D2K3Q0-F1
#
_cell.length_a   1.000
_cell.length_b   1.000
_cell.length_c   1.000
_cell.angle_alpha   90.00
_cell.angle_beta   90.00
_cell.angle_gamma   90.00
#
_symmetry.space_group_name_H-M   'P 1'
#
loop_
_entity.id
_entity.type
_entity.pdbx_description
1 polymer ?
#
loop_
_entity_poly.entity_id
_entity_poly.type
_entity_poly.pdbx_seq_one_letter_code
_entity_poly.pdbx_strand_id
1 'polypeptide(L)'
;MKYHCKLDRIQISNACNYTGVFCLRLPDNRRIRTVAIIDLNHADIAAYFPEELGLLTDLALFHVNLNRFCGTVPHWFKQLKLLLELDLSNNRFAGKFPTVVL
;
A
#
# COMPACT_ATOMS: atom_id res chain seq x y z
N MET A 1 16.13 16.76 -14.63
CA MET A 1 15.94 15.29 -14.66
C MET A 1 14.50 14.99 -14.23
N LYS A 2 13.62 14.54 -15.14
CA LYS A 2 12.23 14.19 -14.79
C LYS A 2 12.23 12.75 -14.28
N TYR A 3 11.91 12.54 -13.00
CA TYR A 3 11.66 11.20 -12.47
C TYR A 3 10.39 10.65 -13.13
N HIS A 4 10.54 9.78 -14.13
CA HIS A 4 9.41 9.05 -14.69
C HIS A 4 9.07 7.88 -13.76
N CYS A 5 8.17 8.11 -12.81
CA CYS A 5 7.40 7.00 -12.25
C CYS A 5 6.59 6.39 -13.38
N LYS A 6 6.80 5.10 -13.64
CA LYS A 6 6.05 4.37 -14.66
C LYS A 6 4.64 4.15 -14.11
N LEU A 7 3.64 4.24 -14.99
CA LEU A 7 2.24 4.07 -14.62
C LEU A 7 1.87 2.58 -14.55
N ASP A 8 2.53 1.82 -13.69
CA ASP A 8 1.99 0.53 -13.32
C ASP A 8 0.91 0.79 -12.26
N ARG A 9 -0.35 0.79 -12.69
CA ARG A 9 -1.49 0.89 -11.78
C ARG A 9 -1.66 -0.45 -11.06
N ILE A 10 -1.48 -0.45 -9.75
CA ILE A 10 -1.89 -1.58 -8.91
C ILE A 10 -3.42 -1.70 -9.01
N GLN A 11 -3.90 -2.81 -9.58
CA GLN A 11 -5.32 -3.12 -9.68
C GLN A 11 -5.75 -3.94 -8.45
N ILE A 12 -6.76 -3.47 -7.72
CA ILE A 12 -7.19 -4.11 -6.46
C ILE A 12 -8.12 -5.31 -6.71
N SER A 13 -8.77 -5.39 -7.87
CA SER A 13 -9.77 -6.40 -8.21
C SER A 13 -9.25 -7.85 -8.25
N ASN A 14 -7.94 -8.08 -8.14
CA ASN A 14 -7.31 -9.40 -7.97
C ASN A 14 -6.09 -9.33 -7.03
N ALA A 15 -6.09 -8.41 -6.05
CA ALA A 15 -4.96 -8.16 -5.17
C ALA A 15 -4.38 -9.46 -4.54
N CYS A 16 -5.24 -10.42 -4.18
CA CYS A 16 -4.82 -11.68 -3.55
C CYS A 16 -4.00 -12.64 -4.45
N ASN A 17 -3.89 -12.37 -5.75
CA ASN A 17 -3.06 -13.18 -6.66
C ASN A 17 -1.64 -12.61 -6.83
N TYR A 18 -1.36 -11.42 -6.29
CA TYR A 18 -0.05 -10.81 -6.38
C TYR A 18 0.87 -11.38 -5.31
N THR A 19 2.09 -11.74 -5.72
CA THR A 19 3.17 -12.07 -4.78
C THR A 19 3.36 -10.92 -3.79
N GLY A 20 3.46 -11.25 -2.50
CA GLY A 20 3.60 -10.24 -1.45
C GLY A 20 2.27 -9.69 -0.93
N VAL A 21 1.12 -10.05 -1.51
CA VAL A 21 -0.19 -9.67 -0.98
C VAL A 21 -0.83 -10.87 -0.28
N PHE A 22 -1.16 -10.72 1.00
CA PHE A 22 -1.77 -11.77 1.79
C PHE A 22 -3.20 -11.38 2.18
N CYS A 23 -4.13 -12.24 1.80
CA CYS A 23 -5.54 -12.06 2.09
C CYS A 23 -6.01 -12.98 3.21
N LEU A 24 -6.73 -12.42 4.18
CA LEU A 24 -7.31 -13.15 5.30
C LEU A 24 -8.83 -13.22 5.16
N ARG A 25 -9.42 -14.27 5.72
CA ARG A 25 -10.88 -14.39 5.84
C ARG A 25 -11.34 -13.59 7.04
N LEU A 26 -12.43 -12.83 6.89
CA LEU A 26 -12.99 -12.09 8.02
C LEU A 26 -13.49 -13.05 9.11
N PRO A 27 -13.31 -12.70 10.41
CA PRO A 27 -13.81 -13.51 11.52
C PRO A 27 -15.34 -13.69 11.46
N ASP A 28 -16.06 -12.60 11.17
CA ASP A 28 -17.52 -12.55 11.17
C ASP A 28 -18.14 -13.16 9.90
N ASN A 29 -17.41 -13.14 8.78
CA ASN A 29 -17.85 -13.76 7.54
C ASN A 29 -16.69 -14.41 6.77
N ARG A 30 -16.51 -15.71 6.98
CA ARG A 30 -15.44 -16.51 6.36
C ARG A 30 -15.54 -16.65 4.83
N ARG A 31 -16.64 -16.22 4.21
CA ARG A 31 -16.78 -16.18 2.74
C ARG A 31 -16.10 -14.96 2.14
N ILE A 32 -15.88 -13.90 2.92
CA ILE A 32 -15.23 -12.68 2.48
C ILE A 32 -13.74 -12.78 2.80
N ARG A 33 -12.91 -12.46 1.80
CA ARG A 33 -11.48 -12.25 1.98
C ARG A 33 -11.18 -10.77 1.84
N THR A 34 -10.29 -10.28 2.69
CA THR A 34 -9.78 -8.92 2.67
C THR A 34 -8.26 -8.95 2.57
N VAL A 35 -7.65 -7.89 2.06
CA VAL A 35 -6.19 -7.75 2.04
C VAL A 35 -5.75 -7.33 3.44
N ALA A 36 -5.00 -8.19 4.10
CA ALA A 36 -4.54 -7.93 5.47
C ALA A 36 -3.07 -7.50 5.51
N ILE A 37 -2.26 -7.98 4.58
CA ILE A 37 -0.83 -7.69 4.53
C ILE A 37 -0.45 -7.41 3.08
N ILE A 38 0.33 -6.35 2.90
CA ILE A 38 1.06 -6.08 1.67
C ILE A 38 2.54 -5.97 2.05
N ASP A 39 3.34 -6.88 1.52
CA ASP A 39 4.80 -6.92 1.61
C ASP A 39 5.36 -6.98 0.19
N LEU A 40 5.72 -5.81 -0.34
CA LEU A 40 6.30 -5.65 -1.66
C LEU A 40 7.73 -5.12 -1.56
N ASN A 41 8.42 -5.48 -0.49
CA ASN A 41 9.76 -5.00 -0.24
C ASN A 41 10.73 -5.47 -1.33
N HIS A 42 11.64 -4.59 -1.75
CA HIS A 42 12.68 -4.91 -2.74
C HIS A 42 12.16 -5.44 -4.09
N ALA A 43 10.97 -5.01 -4.53
CA ALA A 43 10.32 -5.52 -5.74
C ALA A 43 10.63 -4.70 -7.01
N ASP A 44 11.53 -3.73 -6.93
CA ASP A 44 11.89 -2.81 -8.02
C ASP A 44 10.69 -2.03 -8.61
N ILE A 45 9.67 -1.76 -7.79
CA ILE A 45 8.41 -1.13 -8.24
C ILE A 45 8.61 0.37 -8.39
N ALA A 46 8.19 0.93 -9.53
CA ALA A 46 8.18 2.37 -9.77
C ALA A 46 6.76 2.83 -10.10
N ALA A 47 6.01 3.31 -9.10
CA ALA A 47 4.60 3.70 -9.24
C ALA A 47 4.20 4.84 -8.29
N TYR A 48 2.97 5.34 -8.45
CA TYR A 48 2.29 6.15 -7.45
C TYR A 48 1.36 5.26 -6.64
N PHE A 49 1.04 5.67 -5.42
CA PHE A 49 -0.05 5.04 -4.69
C PHE A 49 -1.41 5.43 -5.29
N PRO A 50 -2.24 4.45 -5.73
CA PRO A 50 -3.59 4.73 -6.19
C PRO A 50 -4.51 5.10 -5.00
N GLU A 51 -5.56 5.90 -5.24
CA GLU A 51 -6.52 6.29 -4.20
C GLU A 51 -7.28 5.08 -3.64
N GLU A 52 -7.48 4.07 -4.48
CA GLU A 52 -8.21 2.86 -4.17
C GLU A 52 -7.54 2.05 -3.03
N LEU A 53 -6.25 2.25 -2.74
CA LEU A 53 -5.61 1.64 -1.57
C LEU A 53 -6.26 2.08 -0.25
N GLY A 54 -6.89 3.26 -0.21
CA GLY A 54 -7.67 3.73 0.94
C GLY A 54 -8.90 2.85 1.27
N LEU A 55 -9.32 1.98 0.34
CA LEU A 55 -10.42 1.04 0.54
C LEU A 55 -9.99 -0.22 1.31
N LEU A 56 -8.69 -0.46 1.50
CA LEU A 56 -8.16 -1.63 2.21
C LEU A 56 -8.21 -1.41 3.73
N THR A 57 -9.40 -1.13 4.28
CA THR A 57 -9.58 -0.72 5.68
C THR A 57 -9.18 -1.79 6.70
N ASP A 58 -9.06 -3.06 6.27
CA ASP A 58 -8.60 -4.18 7.09
C ASP A 58 -7.08 -4.46 6.96
N LEU A 59 -6.34 -3.59 6.27
CA LEU A 59 -4.90 -3.73 6.11
C LEU A 59 -4.19 -3.51 7.46
N ALA A 60 -3.45 -4.51 7.89
CA ALA A 60 -2.69 -4.51 9.14
C ALA A 60 -1.21 -4.19 8.94
N LEU A 61 -0.60 -4.67 7.85
CA LEU A 61 0.82 -4.43 7.56
C LEU A 61 0.97 -3.91 6.14
N PHE A 62 1.71 -2.80 5.98
CA PHE A 62 2.02 -2.23 4.68
C PHE A 62 3.52 -1.92 4.55
N HIS A 63 4.24 -2.86 3.95
CA HIS A 63 5.67 -2.76 3.70
C HIS A 63 5.93 -2.66 2.20
N VAL A 64 6.54 -1.56 1.79
CA VAL A 64 6.95 -1.30 0.40
C VAL A 64 8.34 -0.71 0.33
N ASN A 65 9.20 -1.00 1.32
CA ASN A 65 10.51 -0.39 1.40
C ASN A 65 11.44 -0.87 0.29
N LEU A 66 12.45 -0.06 -0.01
CA LEU A 66 13.45 -0.34 -1.05
C LEU A 66 12.82 -0.52 -2.45
N ASN A 67 11.97 0.45 -2.80
CA ASN A 67 11.33 0.57 -4.11
C ASN A 67 11.56 1.98 -4.69
N ARG A 68 10.80 2.33 -5.73
CA ARG A 68 10.85 3.62 -6.42
C ARG A 68 9.48 4.30 -6.43
N PHE A 69 8.65 4.06 -5.42
CA PHE A 69 7.39 4.79 -5.26
C PHE A 69 7.66 6.29 -5.13
N CYS A 70 6.83 7.13 -5.75
CA CYS A 70 7.03 8.58 -5.75
C CYS A 70 5.72 9.35 -5.57
N GLY A 71 5.82 10.68 -5.53
CA GLY A 71 4.72 11.58 -5.19
C GLY A 71 4.62 11.79 -3.68
N THR A 72 3.46 12.25 -3.21
CA THR A 72 3.19 12.43 -1.78
C THR A 72 2.58 11.17 -1.18
N VAL A 73 2.87 10.90 0.09
CA VAL A 73 2.11 9.89 0.85
C VAL A 73 0.66 10.41 1.01
N PRO A 74 -0.36 9.71 0.49
CA PRO A 74 -1.72 10.26 0.41
C PRO A 74 -2.42 10.41 1.77
N HIS A 75 -3.45 11.26 1.83
CA HIS A 75 -4.24 11.43 3.06
C HIS A 75 -5.10 10.22 3.43
N TRP A 76 -5.31 9.28 2.49
CA TRP A 76 -6.24 8.16 2.68
C TRP A 76 -5.71 7.16 3.69
N PHE A 77 -4.44 7.25 4.07
CA PHE A 77 -3.89 6.50 5.21
C PHE A 77 -4.72 6.69 6.49
N LYS A 78 -5.43 7.82 6.63
CA LYS A 78 -6.40 8.05 7.72
C LYS A 78 -7.54 7.02 7.78
N GLN A 79 -7.83 6.32 6.68
CA GLN A 79 -8.87 5.30 6.57
C GLN A 79 -8.37 3.91 7.00
N LEU A 80 -7.05 3.69 7.02
CA LEU A 80 -6.44 2.42 7.41
C LEU A 80 -6.38 2.29 8.94
N LYS A 81 -7.55 2.18 9.57
CA LYS A 81 -7.69 2.18 11.03
C LYS A 81 -7.10 0.96 11.73
N LEU A 82 -6.87 -0.12 10.99
CA LEU A 82 -6.29 -1.36 11.48
C LEU A 82 -4.79 -1.49 11.16
N LEU A 83 -4.16 -0.48 10.56
CA LEU A 83 -2.74 -0.50 10.21
C LEU A 83 -1.89 -0.47 11.48
N LEU A 84 -1.08 -1.52 11.65
CA LEU A 84 -0.19 -1.74 12.78
C LEU A 84 1.26 -1.40 12.43
N GLU A 85 1.68 -1.74 11.21
CA GLU A 85 3.04 -1.50 10.74
C GLU A 85 3.02 -0.87 9.35
N LEU A 86 3.83 0.18 9.18
CA LEU A 86 3.99 0.92 7.95
C LEU A 86 5.48 1.14 7.69
N ASP A 87 5.99 0.57 6.60
CA ASP A 87 7.34 0.83 6.13
C ASP A 87 7.32 1.36 4.70
N LEU A 88 7.56 2.66 4.58
CA LEU A 88 7.69 3.39 3.31
C LEU A 88 9.14 3.76 2.99
N SER A 89 10.10 3.32 3.79
CA SER A 89 11.49 3.76 3.73
C SER A 89 12.16 3.42 2.40
N ASN A 90 13.22 4.15 2.06
CA ASN A 90 13.98 3.95 0.83
C ASN A 90 13.11 3.95 -0.45
N ASN A 91 12.26 4.97 -0.57
CA ASN A 91 11.48 5.29 -1.75
C ASN A 91 11.78 6.73 -2.20
N ARG A 92 11.06 7.22 -3.22
CA ARG A 92 11.19 8.57 -3.80
C ARG A 92 10.00 9.47 -3.47
N PHE A 93 9.38 9.27 -2.31
CA PHE A 93 8.31 10.15 -1.83
C PHE A 93 8.84 11.57 -1.59
N ALA A 94 7.99 12.56 -1.85
CA ALA A 94 8.29 13.97 -1.67
C ALA A 94 7.10 14.71 -1.04
N GLY A 95 7.34 15.89 -0.50
CA GLY A 95 6.34 16.69 0.20
C GLY A 95 6.26 16.37 1.70
N LYS A 96 5.20 16.86 2.35
CA LYS A 96 5.01 16.65 3.79
C LYS A 96 4.58 15.22 4.07
N PHE A 97 5.18 14.61 5.09
CA PHE A 97 4.70 13.34 5.61
C PHE A 97 3.34 13.55 6.31
N PRO A 98 2.32 12.73 6.05
CA PRO A 98 0.98 12.96 6.56
C PRO A 98 0.92 12.71 8.07
N THR A 99 0.33 13.65 8.82
CA THR A 99 0.16 13.54 10.27
C THR A 99 -0.76 12.39 10.70
N VAL A 100 -1.52 11.82 9.76
CA VAL A 100 -2.44 10.71 10.04
C VAL A 100 -1.72 9.38 10.27
N VAL A 101 -0.40 9.33 10.05
CA VAL A 101 0.49 8.19 10.29
C VAL A 101 1.72 8.57 11.14
N LEU A 102 1.65 9.72 11.82
CA LEU A 102 2.63 10.17 12.82
C LEU A 102 2.11 9.96 14.24
#